data_AF-A0A366SEP0-F1
#
_entry.id   AF-A0A366SEP0-F1
#
_cell.length_a   1.000
_cell.length_b   1.000
_cell.length_c   1.000
_cell.angle_alpha   90.00
_cell.angle_beta   90.00
_cell.angle_gamma   90.00
#
_symmetry.space_group_name_H-M   'P 1'
#
loop_
_entity.id
_entity.type
_entity.pdbx_description
1 polymer ?
#
loop_
_entity_poly.entity_id
_entity_poly.type
_entity_poly.pdbx_seq_one_letter_code
_entity_poly.pdbx_strand_id
1 'polypeptide(L)'
;MRQNNIVPFKQSAFIPTQEMADLLQVGTELLLYQAIRNETYHPFLFLVDTLPKEKQKELLSCRRQAVTYLAHLFIEHLRQSNLLENYWQENKHIFCSLGEPDGSDDHG
;
A
#
# COMPACT_ATOMS: atom_id res chain seq x y z
N MET A 1 -0.24 15.06 -44.80
CA MET A 1 -0.67 15.40 -43.42
C MET A 1 -0.42 14.16 -42.57
N ARG A 2 0.45 14.23 -41.56
CA ARG A 2 0.78 13.07 -40.68
C ARG A 2 -0.39 12.85 -39.72
N GLN A 3 -1.05 11.70 -39.81
CA GLN A 3 -2.05 11.29 -38.82
C GLN A 3 -1.32 11.01 -37.50
N ASN A 4 -1.59 11.83 -36.48
CA ASN A 4 -1.23 11.52 -35.11
C ASN A 4 -2.06 10.31 -34.67
N ASN A 5 -1.44 9.14 -34.60
CA ASN A 5 -1.98 8.01 -33.85
C ASN A 5 -1.95 8.37 -32.36
N ILE A 6 -3.03 9.00 -31.88
CA ILE A 6 -3.31 9.09 -30.44
C ILE A 6 -3.71 7.68 -30.02
N VAL A 7 -2.74 6.92 -29.51
CA VAL A 7 -3.00 5.63 -28.88
C VAL A 7 -3.86 5.92 -27.64
N PRO A 8 -5.06 5.35 -27.49
CA PRO A 8 -5.81 5.51 -26.25
C PRO A 8 -4.97 4.87 -25.15
N PHE A 9 -4.52 5.68 -24.19
CA PHE A 9 -3.92 5.21 -22.95
C PHE A 9 -5.00 4.34 -22.28
N LYS A 10 -4.91 3.02 -22.43
CA LYS A 10 -5.82 2.10 -21.74
C LYS A 10 -5.59 2.30 -20.26
N GLN A 11 -6.45 3.09 -19.62
CA GLN A 11 -6.60 3.07 -18.17
C GLN A 11 -7.19 1.70 -17.83
N SER A 12 -6.31 0.70 -17.65
CA SER A 12 -6.70 -0.53 -16.98
C SER A 12 -7.16 -0.12 -15.58
N ALA A 13 -8.46 -0.25 -15.33
CA ALA A 13 -8.97 -0.19 -13.97
C ALA A 13 -8.44 -1.45 -13.27
N PHE A 14 -7.32 -1.32 -12.57
CA PHE A 14 -6.80 -2.39 -11.72
C PHE A 14 -7.82 -2.63 -10.59
N ILE A 15 -8.52 -3.76 -10.67
CA ILE A 15 -9.48 -4.19 -9.67
C ILE A 15 -8.81 -5.34 -8.90
N PRO A 16 -8.32 -5.11 -7.67
CA PRO A 16 -7.71 -6.17 -6.88
C PRO A 16 -8.74 -7.24 -6.52
N THR A 17 -8.33 -8.51 -6.51
CA THR A 17 -9.12 -9.59 -5.90
C THR A 17 -9.20 -9.38 -4.38
N GLN A 18 -10.10 -10.10 -3.70
CA GLN A 18 -10.21 -9.97 -2.24
C GLN A 18 -8.89 -10.33 -1.53
N GLU A 19 -8.25 -11.43 -1.92
CA GLU A 19 -6.94 -11.82 -1.40
C GLU A 19 -5.87 -10.75 -1.66
N MET A 20 -5.84 -10.16 -2.85
CA MET A 20 -4.92 -9.05 -3.14
C MET A 20 -5.22 -7.82 -2.29
N ALA A 21 -6.49 -7.53 -2.00
CA ALA A 21 -6.89 -6.42 -1.14
C ALA A 21 -6.45 -6.67 0.32
N ASP A 22 -6.59 -7.90 0.83
CA ASP A 22 -6.10 -8.30 2.15
C ASP A 22 -4.56 -8.17 2.22
N LEU A 23 -3.84 -8.67 1.22
CA LEU A 23 -2.38 -8.56 1.14
C LEU A 23 -1.91 -7.11 0.99
N LEU A 24 -2.62 -6.29 0.22
CA LEU A 24 -2.37 -4.85 0.12
C LEU A 24 -2.53 -4.19 1.48
N GLN A 25 -3.63 -4.47 2.19
CA GLN A 25 -3.90 -3.89 3.49
C GLN A 25 -2.81 -4.27 4.51
N VAL A 26 -2.56 -5.56 4.71
CA VAL A 26 -1.58 -6.06 5.69
C VAL A 26 -0.16 -5.66 5.32
N GLY A 27 0.21 -5.76 4.04
CA GLY A 27 1.54 -5.39 3.56
C GLY A 27 1.81 -3.89 3.71
N THR A 28 0.82 -3.05 3.40
CA THR A 28 0.92 -1.59 3.59
C THR A 28 1.04 -1.25 5.07
N GLU A 29 0.30 -1.93 5.95
CA GLU A 29 0.43 -1.76 7.41
C GLU A 29 1.85 -2.08 7.90
N LEU A 30 2.45 -3.16 7.42
CA LEU A 30 3.82 -3.54 7.78
C LEU A 30 4.84 -2.50 7.30
N LEU A 31 4.72 -2.05 6.05
CA LEU A 31 5.56 -0.99 5.49
C LEU A 31 5.45 0.30 6.29
N LEU A 32 4.22 0.71 6.63
CA LEU A 32 3.97 1.89 7.46
C LEU A 32 4.55 1.74 8.85
N TYR A 33 4.35 0.60 9.50
CA TYR A 33 4.88 0.34 10.83
C TYR A 33 6.42 0.41 10.84
N GLN A 34 7.07 -0.21 9.86
CA GLN A 34 8.52 -0.13 9.70
C GLN A 34 8.99 1.30 9.44
N ALA A 35 8.30 2.04 8.56
CA ALA A 35 8.66 3.40 8.22
C ALA A 35 8.50 4.37 9.41
N ILE A 36 7.45 4.21 10.23
CA ILE A 36 7.28 5.01 11.46
C ILE A 36 8.36 4.64 12.47
N ARG A 37 8.62 3.34 12.68
CA ARG A 37 9.63 2.85 13.64
C ARG A 37 11.05 3.32 13.28
N ASN A 38 11.37 3.39 12.00
CA ASN A 38 12.68 3.81 11.50
C ASN A 38 12.76 5.32 11.21
N GLU A 39 11.69 6.08 11.49
CA GLU A 39 11.60 7.52 11.18
C GLU A 39 11.78 7.85 9.68
N THR A 40 11.51 6.88 8.80
CA THR A 40 11.64 6.99 7.33
C THR A 40 10.31 7.10 6.59
N TYR A 41 9.22 7.49 7.27
CA TYR A 41 7.86 7.58 6.73
C TYR A 41 7.61 8.72 5.73
N HIS A 42 8.67 9.23 5.08
CA HIS A 42 8.62 10.24 4.03
C HIS A 42 7.57 10.02 2.93
N PRO A 43 7.38 8.81 2.38
CA PRO A 43 6.35 8.59 1.36
C PRO A 43 4.92 8.70 1.90
N PHE A 44 4.73 8.66 3.23
CA PHE A 44 3.43 8.72 3.89
C PHE A 44 3.17 10.07 4.59
N LEU A 45 4.18 10.94 4.69
CA LEU A 45 4.10 12.24 5.37
C LEU A 45 2.92 13.09 4.91
N PHE A 46 2.67 13.13 3.59
CA PHE A 46 1.55 13.87 3.02
C PHE A 46 0.21 13.45 3.66
N LEU A 47 -0.03 12.15 3.85
CA LEU A 47 -1.27 11.67 4.47
C LEU A 47 -1.27 11.94 5.98
N VAL A 48 -0.13 11.80 6.65
CA VAL A 48 -0.03 12.10 8.09
C VAL A 48 -0.37 13.56 8.38
N ASP A 49 0.12 14.49 7.56
CA ASP A 49 -0.18 15.93 7.70
C ASP A 49 -1.67 16.26 7.50
N THR A 50 -2.38 15.47 6.68
CA THR A 50 -3.84 15.66 6.47
C THR A 50 -4.69 15.12 7.63
N LEU A 51 -4.12 14.32 8.53
CA LEU A 51 -4.84 13.75 9.65
C LEU A 51 -5.00 14.76 10.80
N PRO A 52 -6.08 14.68 11.60
CA PRO A 52 -6.22 15.48 12.81
C PRO A 52 -5.09 15.17 13.80
N LYS A 53 -4.65 16.19 14.57
CA LYS A 53 -3.52 16.10 15.50
C LYS A 53 -3.60 14.92 16.49
N GLU A 54 -4.81 14.53 16.88
CA GLU A 54 -5.03 13.36 17.74
C GLU A 54 -4.57 12.07 17.05
N LYS A 55 -4.96 11.86 15.78
CA LYS A 55 -4.56 10.70 14.98
C LYS A 55 -3.07 10.70 14.64
N GLN A 56 -2.49 11.88 14.42
CA GLN A 56 -1.04 12.02 14.25
C GLN A 56 -0.29 11.55 15.52
N LYS A 57 -0.75 11.94 16.71
CA LYS A 57 -0.16 11.47 17.97
C LYS A 57 -0.30 9.95 18.15
N GLU A 58 -1.43 9.38 17.76
CA GLU A 58 -1.64 7.93 17.82
C GLU A 58 -0.72 7.17 16.85
N LEU A 59 -0.49 7.71 15.65
CA LEU A 59 0.48 7.20 14.68
C LEU A 59 1.92 7.27 15.18
N LEU A 60 2.33 8.41 15.74
CA LEU A 60 3.65 8.58 16.37
C LEU A 60 3.84 7.65 17.57
N SER A 61 2.75 7.24 18.22
CA SER A 61 2.76 6.22 19.29
C SER A 61 2.73 4.79 18.73
N CYS A 62 2.87 4.59 17.42
CA CYS A 62 2.78 3.29 16.73
C CYS A 62 1.54 2.47 17.10
N ARG A 63 0.40 3.11 17.39
CA ARG A 63 -0.83 2.38 17.70
C ARG A 63 -1.31 1.63 16.47
N ARG A 64 -1.45 0.31 16.59
CA ARG A 64 -1.88 -0.58 15.49
C ARG A 64 -3.10 -0.05 14.74
N GLN A 65 -4.15 0.37 15.45
CA GLN A 65 -5.37 0.90 14.83
C GLN A 65 -5.12 2.17 13.98
N ALA A 66 -4.19 3.02 14.39
CA ALA A 66 -3.85 4.23 13.65
C ALA A 66 -3.05 3.89 12.38
N VAL A 67 -2.15 2.91 12.47
CA VAL A 67 -1.40 2.37 11.31
C VAL A 67 -2.33 1.70 10.31
N THR A 68 -3.25 0.84 10.78
CA THR A 68 -4.30 0.21 9.95
C THR A 68 -5.15 1.24 9.21
N TYR A 69 -5.58 2.29 9.92
CA TYR A 69 -6.36 3.37 9.31
C TYR A 69 -5.57 4.17 8.26
N LEU A 70 -4.30 4.48 8.54
CA LEU A 70 -3.43 5.18 7.58
C LEU A 70 -3.14 4.32 6.34
N ALA A 71 -2.93 3.01 6.51
CA ALA A 71 -2.76 2.07 5.42
C ALA A 71 -3.98 2.08 4.49
N HIS A 72 -5.17 2.02 5.08
CA HIS A 72 -6.42 2.10 4.34
C HIS A 72 -6.54 3.39 3.53
N LEU A 73 -6.26 4.55 4.15
CA LEU A 73 -6.29 5.84 3.45
C LEU A 73 -5.26 5.93 2.32
N PHE A 74 -4.08 5.36 2.51
CA PHE A 74 -3.04 5.32 1.48
C PHE A 74 -3.46 4.47 0.28
N ILE A 75 -4.01 3.28 0.52
CA ILE A 75 -4.53 2.41 -0.53
C ILE A 75 -5.67 3.09 -1.30
N GLU A 76 -6.60 3.74 -0.60
CA GLU A 76 -7.69 4.48 -1.24
C GLU A 76 -7.17 5.67 -2.06
N HIS A 77 -6.15 6.38 -1.57
CA HIS A 77 -5.50 7.46 -2.32
C HIS A 77 -4.82 6.93 -3.61
N LEU A 78 -4.10 5.80 -3.53
CA LEU A 78 -3.50 5.14 -4.68
C LEU A 78 -4.55 4.69 -5.69
N ARG A 79 -5.69 4.18 -5.21
CA ARG A 79 -6.82 3.79 -6.05
C ARG A 79 -7.42 4.98 -6.79
N GLN A 80 -7.69 6.09 -6.09
CA GLN A 80 -8.21 7.32 -6.70
C GLN A 80 -7.23 7.94 -7.71
N SER A 81 -5.92 7.77 -7.45
CA SER A 81 -4.84 8.27 -8.32
C SER A 81 -4.46 7.32 -9.45
N ASN A 82 -5.11 6.14 -9.57
CA ASN A 82 -4.75 5.07 -10.51
C ASN A 82 -3.29 4.59 -10.40
N LEU A 83 -2.70 4.66 -9.19
CA LEU A 83 -1.33 4.22 -8.89
C LEU A 83 -1.29 2.87 -8.16
N LEU A 84 -2.44 2.30 -7.84
CA LEU A 84 -2.53 1.06 -7.06
C LEU A 84 -1.84 -0.13 -7.74
N GLU A 85 -1.93 -0.25 -9.06
CA GLU A 85 -1.25 -1.31 -9.82
C GLU A 85 0.27 -1.19 -9.73
N ASN A 86 0.80 0.02 -9.91
CA ASN A 86 2.24 0.29 -9.81
C ASN A 86 2.74 -0.03 -8.41
N TYR A 87 2.03 0.45 -7.38
CA TYR A 87 2.36 0.16 -5.99
C TYR A 87 2.36 -1.35 -5.69
N TRP A 88 1.38 -2.09 -6.22
CA TRP A 88 1.35 -3.54 -6.12
C TRP A 88 2.57 -4.19 -6.79
N GLN A 89 2.94 -3.78 -8.00
CA GLN A 89 4.10 -4.36 -8.70
C GLN A 89 5.43 -4.05 -7.99
N GLU A 90 5.62 -2.82 -7.51
CA GLU A 90 6.84 -2.41 -6.80
C GLU A 90 7.03 -3.19 -5.49
N ASN A 91 5.93 -3.45 -4.77
CA ASN A 91 5.95 -4.10 -3.46
C ASN A 91 5.53 -5.58 -3.52
N LYS A 92 5.41 -6.16 -4.73
CA LYS A 92 4.94 -7.52 -4.95
C LYS A 92 5.73 -8.56 -4.14
N HIS A 93 7.05 -8.36 -4.03
CA HIS A 93 7.93 -9.23 -3.26
C HIS A 93 7.58 -9.27 -1.76
N ILE A 94 7.08 -8.18 -1.20
CA ILE A 94 6.65 -8.11 0.20
C ILE A 94 5.26 -8.75 0.33
N PHE A 95 4.35 -8.41 -0.57
CA PHE A 95 2.96 -8.86 -0.49
C PHE A 95 2.81 -10.36 -0.75
N CYS A 96 3.50 -10.90 -1.76
CA CYS A 96 3.45 -12.34 -2.03
C CYS A 96 4.04 -13.17 -0.88
N SER A 97 5.14 -12.72 -0.27
CA SER A 97 5.74 -13.43 0.87
C SER A 97 4.89 -13.43 2.15
N LEU A 98 3.82 -12.61 2.22
CA LEU A 98 2.82 -12.67 3.29
C LEU A 98 1.74 -13.72 3.04
N GLY A 99 1.52 -14.07 1.77
CA GLY A 99 0.51 -15.05 1.34
C GLY A 99 1.08 -16.44 1.09
N GLU A 100 2.40 -16.58 0.99
CA GLU A 100 3.05 -17.89 0.95
C GLU A 100 2.85 -18.57 2.32
N PRO A 101 2.14 -19.72 2.40
CA PRO A 101 2.20 -20.53 3.60
C PRO A 101 3.68 -20.90 3.80
N ASP A 102 4.12 -20.91 5.06
CA ASP A 102 5.46 -21.34 5.47
C ASP A 102 5.64 -22.82 5.05
N GLY A 103 6.00 -23.02 3.78
CA GLY A 103 6.24 -24.30 3.15
C GLY A 103 7.71 -24.66 3.31
N SER A 104 8.19 -24.63 4.55
CA SER A 104 9.47 -25.18 4.94
C SER A 104 9.26 -26.21 6.04
N ASP A 105 8.47 -27.24 5.74
CA ASP A 105 8.60 -28.54 6.41
C ASP A 105 8.87 -29.58 5.32
N ASP A 106 10.08 -29.51 4.77
CA ASP A 106 10.74 -30.65 4.12
C ASP A 106 11.31 -31.54 5.24
N HIS A 107 10.51 -32.48 5.73
CA HIS A 107 11.00 -33.68 6.40
C HIS A 107 9.99 -34.83 6.27
N GLY A 108 10.26 -35.73 5.32
CA GLY A 108 9.56 -37.02 5.18
C GLY A 108 10.05 -37.86 4.01
#